data_AF-A0A5E4HL83-F1
#
_entry.id   AF-A0A5E4HL83-F1
#
_cell.length_a   1.000
_cell.length_b   1.000
_cell.length_c   1.000
_cell.angle_alpha   90.00
_cell.angle_beta   90.00
_cell.angle_gamma   90.00
#
_symmetry.space_group_name_H-M   'P 1'
#
loop_
_entity.id
_entity.type
_entity.pdbx_description
1 polymer ?
#
loop_
_entity_poly.entity_id
_entity_poly.type
_entity_poly.pdbx_seq_one_letter_code
_entity_poly.pdbx_strand_id
1 'polypeptide(L)'
;MERSKFKDMEIIKLVVSKEYYTPSELNDWDFERFHNLGTKRLYYWYSDGDYCGDGLALVLVDGLWYTHGMSHCSCNGPTEDVSFSPSEGKKSPADFFPMYEEAEVSDELAPLVKEAMQDLSTETL
;
A
#
# COMPACT_ATOMS: atom_id res chain seq x y z
N MET A 1 16.06 -9.21 -6.03
CA MET A 1 16.91 -9.13 -4.83
C MET A 1 16.04 -9.53 -3.66
N GLU A 2 16.29 -10.69 -3.04
CA GLU A 2 15.47 -11.16 -1.91
C GLU A 2 15.72 -10.29 -0.67
N ARG A 3 14.68 -9.62 -0.18
CA ARG A 3 14.75 -8.80 1.03
C ARG A 3 14.59 -9.68 2.27
N SER A 4 15.62 -10.47 2.56
CA SER A 4 15.65 -11.42 3.68
C SER A 4 15.35 -10.81 5.06
N LYS A 5 15.51 -9.49 5.22
CA LYS A 5 15.15 -8.74 6.44
C LYS A 5 13.63 -8.61 6.70
N PHE A 6 12.77 -8.81 5.70
CA PHE A 6 11.32 -8.64 5.80
C PHE A 6 10.53 -9.95 5.63
N LYS A 7 11.13 -11.08 5.98
CA LYS A 7 10.58 -12.43 5.70
C LYS A 7 9.20 -12.71 6.33
N ASP A 8 8.79 -11.93 7.32
CA ASP A 8 7.49 -12.02 8.02
C ASP A 8 6.46 -10.98 7.54
N MET A 9 6.80 -10.23 6.49
CA MET A 9 5.93 -9.30 5.78
C MET A 9 5.87 -9.71 4.30
N GLU A 10 4.67 -10.01 3.83
CA GLU A 10 4.41 -10.26 2.42
C GLU A 10 4.30 -8.93 1.68
N ILE A 11 5.07 -8.75 0.59
CA ILE A 11 5.15 -7.50 -0.16
C ILE A 11 4.68 -7.75 -1.59
N ILE A 12 3.55 -7.12 -1.96
CA ILE A 12 2.93 -7.21 -3.27
C ILE A 12 2.99 -5.83 -3.92
N LYS A 13 3.77 -5.71 -4.99
CA LYS A 13 3.85 -4.50 -5.79
C LYS A 13 2.91 -4.61 -6.99
N LEU A 14 2.01 -3.65 -7.13
CA LEU A 14 1.23 -3.44 -8.35
C LEU A 14 1.90 -2.39 -9.23
N VAL A 15 1.86 -2.62 -10.54
CA VAL A 15 2.35 -1.67 -11.53
C VAL A 15 1.17 -0.88 -12.06
N VAL A 16 1.06 0.38 -11.64
CA VAL A 16 0.07 1.33 -12.16
C VAL A 16 0.80 2.31 -13.08
N SER A 17 0.34 2.44 -14.32
CA SER A 17 0.89 3.40 -15.28
C SER A 17 0.10 4.71 -15.21
N LYS A 18 0.77 5.81 -14.92
CA LYS A 18 0.20 7.16 -15.00
C LYS A 18 0.94 7.98 -16.06
N GLU A 19 0.22 8.79 -16.86
CA GLU A 19 0.88 9.83 -17.65
C GLU A 19 1.65 10.73 -16.66
N TYR A 20 2.93 11.03 -16.93
CA TYR A 20 3.84 11.85 -16.09
C TYR A 20 4.58 11.19 -14.92
N TYR A 21 4.29 9.93 -14.54
CA TYR A 21 5.05 9.25 -13.49
C TYR A 21 5.64 7.93 -13.99
N THR A 22 6.84 7.60 -13.51
CA THR A 22 7.47 6.31 -13.81
C THR A 22 7.23 5.35 -12.65
N PRO A 23 6.69 4.14 -12.90
CA PRO A 23 6.55 3.14 -11.84
C PRO A 23 7.87 2.90 -11.14
N SER A 24 7.90 3.10 -9.83
CA SER A 24 9.10 3.04 -9.00
C SER A 24 8.95 1.97 -7.93
N GLU A 25 10.04 1.71 -7.20
CA GLU A 25 10.02 0.85 -6.01
C GLU A 25 10.27 1.71 -4.79
N LEU A 26 9.54 1.40 -3.72
CA LEU A 26 9.93 1.87 -2.41
C LEU A 26 11.33 1.35 -2.07
N ASN A 27 12.06 2.08 -1.24
CA ASN A 27 13.39 1.68 -0.82
C ASN A 27 13.34 0.85 0.47
N ASP A 28 14.50 0.36 0.88
CA ASP A 28 14.66 -0.49 2.05
C ASP A 28 14.25 0.16 3.38
N TRP A 29 14.29 1.49 3.47
CA TRP A 29 13.89 2.25 4.65
C TRP A 29 12.36 2.43 4.71
N ASP A 30 11.70 2.61 3.56
CA ASP A 30 10.23 2.63 3.47
C ASP A 30 9.62 1.31 3.97
N PHE A 31 10.21 0.17 3.57
CA PHE A 31 9.75 -1.13 4.05
C PHE A 31 10.04 -1.36 5.53
N GLU A 32 11.17 -0.84 6.06
CA GLU A 32 11.45 -0.91 7.50
C GLU A 32 10.36 -0.22 8.32
N ARG A 33 9.79 0.89 7.83
CA ARG A 33 8.68 1.57 8.52
C ARG A 33 7.42 0.71 8.57
N PHE A 34 6.98 0.16 7.45
CA PHE A 34 5.82 -0.75 7.44
C PHE A 34 6.08 -1.99 8.31
N HIS A 35 7.28 -2.56 8.23
CA HIS A 35 7.67 -3.72 9.02
C HIS A 35 7.63 -3.44 10.53
N ASN A 36 8.18 -2.31 10.97
CA ASN A 36 8.17 -1.89 12.37
C ASN A 36 6.76 -1.62 12.92
N LEU A 37 5.79 -1.31 12.05
CA LEU A 37 4.37 -1.22 12.41
C LEU A 37 3.69 -2.58 12.58
N GLY A 38 4.40 -3.69 12.41
CA GLY A 38 3.84 -5.04 12.53
C GLY A 38 3.08 -5.51 11.28
N THR A 39 3.35 -4.89 10.13
CA THR A 39 2.70 -5.22 8.86
C THR A 39 2.95 -6.66 8.46
N LYS A 40 1.86 -7.39 8.16
CA LYS A 40 1.88 -8.77 7.66
C LYS A 40 1.74 -8.84 6.16
N ARG A 41 0.94 -7.96 5.57
CA ARG A 41 0.82 -7.81 4.11
C ARG A 41 0.86 -6.35 3.72
N LEU A 42 1.61 -6.06 2.68
CA LEU A 42 1.71 -4.75 2.07
C LEU A 42 1.43 -4.90 0.57
N TYR A 43 0.27 -4.42 0.15
CA TYR A 43 -0.04 -4.19 -1.26
C TYR A 43 0.23 -2.73 -1.56
N TYR A 44 0.98 -2.44 -2.60
CA TYR A 44 1.24 -1.04 -2.96
C TYR A 44 1.46 -0.84 -4.44
N TRP A 45 1.18 0.37 -4.91
CA TRP A 45 1.78 0.90 -6.13
C TRP A 45 2.45 2.22 -5.77
N TYR A 46 3.54 2.52 -6.48
CA TYR A 46 4.26 3.76 -6.29
C TYR A 46 4.89 4.17 -7.61
N SER A 47 4.82 5.45 -7.91
CA SER A 47 5.45 6.04 -9.08
C SER A 47 6.21 7.29 -8.67
N ASP A 48 7.36 7.49 -9.28
CA ASP A 48 8.26 8.58 -8.96
C ASP A 48 8.48 9.47 -10.20
N GLY A 49 8.74 10.74 -9.93
CA GLY A 49 9.04 11.80 -10.89
C GLY A 49 10.18 12.66 -10.36
N ASP A 50 10.65 13.64 -11.12
CA ASP A 50 11.91 14.34 -10.82
C ASP A 50 11.95 15.04 -9.43
N TYR A 51 10.79 15.43 -8.88
CA TYR A 51 10.70 16.15 -7.60
C TYR A 51 9.50 15.74 -6.73
N CYS A 52 8.72 14.76 -7.17
CA CYS A 52 7.52 14.31 -6.50
C CYS A 52 7.20 12.89 -6.92
N GLY A 53 6.48 12.19 -6.06
CA GLY A 53 6.00 10.86 -6.36
C GLY A 53 4.66 10.65 -5.69
N ASP A 54 3.99 9.62 -6.15
CA ASP A 54 2.61 9.33 -5.76
C ASP A 54 2.41 7.83 -5.66
N GLY A 55 1.49 7.44 -4.79
CA GLY A 55 1.27 6.03 -4.50
C GLY A 55 0.22 5.81 -3.45
N LEU A 56 -0.15 4.56 -3.32
CA LEU A 56 -1.09 4.11 -2.31
C LEU A 56 -0.65 2.74 -1.78
N ALA A 57 -0.77 2.57 -0.47
CA ALA A 57 -0.56 1.30 0.20
C ALA A 57 -1.87 0.83 0.83
N LEU A 58 -2.12 -0.47 0.71
CA LEU A 58 -3.14 -1.23 1.45
C LEU A 58 -2.41 -2.24 2.33
N VAL A 59 -2.64 -2.17 3.64
CA VAL A 59 -1.76 -2.74 4.66
C VAL A 59 -2.55 -3.57 5.65
N LEU A 60 -2.06 -4.77 5.98
CA LEU A 60 -2.63 -5.64 7.03
C LEU A 60 -1.75 -5.61 8.27
N VAL A 61 -2.29 -5.10 9.38
CA VAL A 61 -1.64 -5.05 10.71
C VAL A 61 -2.61 -5.62 11.74
N ASP A 62 -2.18 -6.59 12.54
CA ASP A 62 -2.96 -7.20 13.64
C ASP A 62 -4.41 -7.60 13.25
N GLY A 63 -4.59 -8.10 12.03
CA GLY A 63 -5.89 -8.55 11.52
C GLY A 63 -6.84 -7.41 11.12
N LEU A 64 -6.33 -6.19 10.98
CA LEU A 64 -7.04 -5.03 10.46
C LEU A 64 -6.35 -4.50 9.21
N TRP A 65 -7.16 -4.07 8.25
CA TRP A 65 -6.72 -3.47 7.00
C TRP A 65 -6.73 -1.94 7.09
N TYR A 66 -5.71 -1.32 6.52
CA TYR A 66 -5.48 0.13 6.52
C TYR A 66 -5.08 0.60 5.14
N THR A 67 -5.30 1.88 4.85
CA THR A 67 -4.74 2.55 3.67
C THR A 67 -3.78 3.65 4.08
N HIS A 68 -2.77 3.90 3.27
CA HIS A 68 -1.83 5.01 3.45
C HIS A 68 -1.49 5.63 2.10
N GLY A 69 -1.70 6.95 1.97
CA GLY A 69 -1.30 7.71 0.80
C GLY A 69 0.21 7.94 0.81
N MET A 70 0.88 7.58 -0.27
CA MET A 70 2.34 7.64 -0.40
C MET A 70 2.83 8.81 -1.25
N SER A 71 1.99 9.83 -1.41
CA SER A 71 2.38 11.06 -2.09
C SER A 71 3.50 11.76 -1.33
N HIS A 72 4.51 12.22 -2.06
CA HIS A 72 5.69 12.81 -1.47
C HIS A 72 6.22 13.98 -2.30
N CYS A 73 7.02 14.83 -1.65
CA CYS A 73 7.73 15.95 -2.27
C CYS A 73 9.19 15.95 -1.80
N SER A 74 10.01 16.86 -2.30
CA SER A 74 11.45 16.92 -1.99
C SER A 74 11.83 16.95 -0.49
N CYS A 75 10.89 17.22 0.41
CA CYS A 75 11.13 17.30 1.86
C CYS A 75 10.78 16.01 2.63
N ASN A 76 9.85 15.19 2.13
CA ASN A 76 9.30 14.05 2.86
C ASN A 76 9.30 12.81 1.97
N GLY A 77 9.64 11.64 2.52
CA GLY A 77 9.52 10.38 1.81
C GLY A 77 8.08 9.85 1.73
N PRO A 78 7.80 8.85 0.88
CA PRO A 78 6.45 8.28 0.70
C PRO A 78 5.87 7.62 1.96
N THR A 79 6.73 7.33 2.95
CA THR A 79 6.35 6.67 4.20
C THR A 79 6.65 7.52 5.44
N GLU A 80 6.95 8.82 5.28
CA GLU A 80 7.41 9.69 6.38
C GLU A 80 6.40 9.81 7.55
N ASP A 81 5.11 9.74 7.26
CA ASP A 81 4.04 9.95 8.26
C ASP A 81 3.15 8.70 8.44
N VAL A 82 3.59 7.53 7.99
CA VAL A 82 2.79 6.31 8.10
C VAL A 82 2.52 5.95 9.56
N SER A 83 1.25 5.86 9.90
CA SER A 83 0.78 5.45 11.22
C SER A 83 -0.63 4.87 11.11
N PHE A 84 -0.99 3.97 12.02
CA PHE A 84 -2.28 3.30 12.01
C PHE A 84 -2.96 3.39 13.38
N SER A 85 -4.14 4.01 13.42
CA SER A 85 -4.99 3.97 14.62
C SER A 85 -5.95 2.78 14.55
N PRO A 86 -6.12 1.96 15.61
CA PRO A 86 -7.10 0.87 15.63
C PRO A 86 -8.52 1.29 15.25
N SER A 87 -8.91 2.56 15.47
CA SER A 87 -10.22 3.09 15.13
C SER A 87 -10.45 3.25 13.61
N GLU A 88 -9.39 3.31 12.82
CA GLU A 88 -9.45 3.50 11.36
C GLU A 88 -9.42 2.17 10.61
N GLY A 89 -8.96 1.11 11.28
CA GLY A 89 -8.78 -0.21 10.71
C GLY A 89 -10.09 -0.87 10.27
N LYS A 90 -10.03 -1.56 9.14
CA LYS A 90 -11.15 -2.32 8.55
C LYS A 90 -10.99 -3.81 8.76
N LYS A 91 -12.09 -4.56 8.79
CA LYS A 91 -12.03 -6.03 8.99
C LYS A 91 -11.79 -6.76 7.67
N SER A 92 -12.15 -6.14 6.55
CA SER A 92 -11.96 -6.67 5.21
C SER A 92 -11.40 -5.60 4.28
N PRO A 93 -10.57 -5.95 3.28
CA PRO A 93 -10.25 -5.04 2.18
C PRO A 93 -11.51 -4.54 1.47
N ALA A 94 -12.58 -5.35 1.48
CA ALA A 94 -13.85 -4.97 0.88
C ALA A 94 -14.57 -3.82 1.62
N ASP A 95 -14.22 -3.53 2.87
CA ASP A 95 -14.84 -2.41 3.59
C ASP A 95 -14.35 -1.05 3.09
N PHE A 96 -13.31 -1.04 2.23
CA PHE A 96 -12.92 0.14 1.47
C PHE A 96 -13.79 0.33 0.22
N PHE A 97 -14.72 -0.58 -0.10
CA PHE A 97 -15.58 -0.44 -1.28
C PHE A 97 -16.43 0.83 -1.35
N PRO A 98 -17.04 1.30 -0.25
CA PRO A 98 -17.79 2.55 -0.26
C PRO A 98 -16.95 3.79 -0.59
N MET A 99 -15.61 3.71 -0.48
CA MET A 99 -14.69 4.79 -0.88
C MET A 99 -14.46 4.82 -2.40
N TYR A 100 -14.92 3.81 -3.17
CA TYR A 100 -14.85 3.77 -4.65
C TYR A 100 -15.91 4.61 -5.35
N GLU A 101 -16.98 5.02 -4.65
CA GLU A 101 -18.03 5.82 -5.28
C GLU A 101 -17.59 7.29 -5.48
N GLU A 102 -16.48 7.69 -4.86
CA GLU A 102 -15.79 8.94 -5.17
C GLU A 102 -14.77 8.67 -6.30
N ALA A 103 -15.06 9.22 -7.49
CA ALA A 103 -14.43 8.81 -8.75
C ALA A 103 -12.88 8.84 -8.78
N GLU A 104 -12.21 9.70 -8.01
CA GLU A 104 -10.75 9.82 -8.03
C GLU A 104 -10.02 8.80 -7.13
N VAL A 105 -10.56 8.51 -5.94
CA VAL A 105 -10.01 7.46 -5.05
C VAL A 105 -10.19 6.07 -5.68
N SER A 106 -11.16 5.98 -6.59
CA SER A 106 -11.61 4.71 -7.13
C SER A 106 -10.55 4.00 -7.97
N ASP A 107 -9.92 4.74 -8.88
CA ASP A 107 -8.98 4.19 -9.85
C ASP A 107 -7.65 3.75 -9.21
N GLU A 108 -7.29 4.34 -8.07
CA GLU A 108 -6.01 4.07 -7.38
C GLU A 108 -6.11 2.94 -6.35
N LEU A 109 -7.22 2.86 -5.61
CA LEU A 109 -7.40 1.87 -4.55
C LEU A 109 -7.99 0.55 -5.06
N ALA A 110 -8.79 0.59 -6.12
CA ALA A 110 -9.48 -0.59 -6.64
C ALA A 110 -8.54 -1.73 -7.06
N PRO A 111 -7.40 -1.50 -7.73
CA PRO A 111 -6.50 -2.59 -8.07
C PRO A 111 -5.92 -3.26 -6.83
N LEU A 112 -5.58 -2.49 -5.78
CA LEU A 112 -5.03 -3.04 -4.53
C LEU A 112 -6.03 -3.93 -3.80
N VAL A 113 -7.28 -3.47 -3.66
CA VAL A 113 -8.31 -4.26 -2.98
C VAL A 113 -8.72 -5.47 -3.79
N LYS A 114 -8.78 -5.37 -5.13
CA LYS A 114 -9.07 -6.53 -5.98
C LYS A 114 -8.01 -7.62 -5.79
N GLU A 115 -6.73 -7.25 -5.80
CA GLU A 115 -5.63 -8.19 -5.58
C GLU A 115 -5.71 -8.83 -4.20
N ALA A 116 -5.83 -8.02 -3.14
CA ALA A 116 -5.92 -8.51 -1.77
C ALA A 116 -7.11 -9.46 -1.55
N MET A 117 -8.25 -9.19 -2.19
CA MET A 117 -9.43 -10.06 -2.14
C MET A 117 -9.22 -11.38 -2.90
N GLN A 118 -8.52 -11.35 -4.03
CA GLN A 118 -8.19 -12.56 -4.79
C GLN A 118 -7.26 -13.47 -3.98
N ASP A 119 -6.20 -12.91 -3.40
CA ASP A 119 -5.26 -13.66 -2.57
C ASP A 119 -5.98 -14.35 -1.40
N LEU A 120 -6.79 -13.62 -0.63
CA LEU A 120 -7.56 -14.16 0.49
C LEU A 120 -8.49 -15.31 0.06
N SER A 121 -9.06 -15.24 -1.15
CA SER A 121 -9.93 -16.30 -1.67
C SER A 121 -9.17 -17.59 -2.00
N THR A 122 -7.90 -17.47 -2.44
CA THR A 122 -7.07 -18.62 -2.81
C THR A 122 -6.47 -19.34 -1.61
N GLU A 123 -6.32 -18.66 -0.47
CA GLU A 123 -5.82 -19.26 0.78
C GLU A 123 -6.86 -20.12 1.52
N THR A 124 -8.11 -20.06 1.10
CA THR A 124 -9.22 -20.78 1.74
C THR A 124 -9.48 -22.16 1.09
N LEU A 125 -8.62 -22.60 0.16
CA LEU A 125 -8.67 -23.88 -0.57
C LEU A 125 -7.53 -24.81 -0.16
#